data_AF-A0A270BE71-F1
#
_entry.id   AF-A0A270BE71-F1
#
_cell.length_a   1.000
_cell.length_b   1.000
_cell.length_c   1.000
_cell.angle_alpha   90.00
_cell.angle_beta   90.00
_cell.angle_gamma   90.00
#
_symmetry.space_group_name_H-M   'P 1'
#
loop_
_entity.id
_entity.type
_entity.pdbx_description
1 polymer ?
#
loop_
_entity_poly.entity_id
_entity_poly.type
_entity_poly.pdbx_seq_one_letter_code
_entity_poly.pdbx_strand_id
1 'polypeptide(L)'
;MLLLVAAVTCIANGLFMLARPLDWYVFVPTVVTTGPPNAHFIRDIGLAYLGSGLILLYAAANPIRRWRAALVGGLWLTLHGLLHIYEVAAGICGPAIFWADAPAVIGQPALVIAALAILFARKRV
;
A
#
# COMPACT_ATOMS: atom_id res chain seq x y z
N MET A 1 -5.94 4.26 15.04
CA MET A 1 -6.91 3.55 14.20
C MET A 1 -6.47 3.53 12.74
N LEU A 2 -6.25 4.67 12.07
CA LEU A 2 -5.86 4.71 10.65
C LEU A 2 -4.59 3.89 10.32
N LEU A 3 -3.51 4.06 11.08
CA LEU A 3 -2.28 3.26 10.91
C LEU A 3 -2.51 1.76 11.08
N LEU A 4 -3.44 1.37 11.96
CA LEU A 4 -3.75 -0.05 12.20
C LEU A 4 -4.52 -0.65 11.02
N VAL A 5 -5.46 0.10 10.44
CA VAL A 5 -6.19 -0.33 9.24
C VAL A 5 -5.22 -0.52 8.08
N ALA A 6 -4.34 0.46 7.84
CA ALA A 6 -3.31 0.35 6.81
C ALA A 6 -2.37 -0.84 7.06
N ALA A 7 -1.94 -1.04 8.31
CA ALA A 7 -1.08 -2.15 8.69
C ALA A 7 -1.71 -3.51 8.39
N VAL A 8 -2.94 -3.77 8.88
CA VAL A 8 -3.60 -5.06 8.75
C VAL A 8 -3.89 -5.39 7.28
N THR A 9 -4.35 -4.41 6.50
CA THR A 9 -4.66 -4.61 5.09
C THR A 9 -3.41 -4.81 4.24
N CYS A 10 -2.32 -4.08 4.50
CA CYS A 10 -1.03 -4.32 3.84
C CYS A 10 -0.44 -5.70 4.18
N ILE A 11 -0.51 -6.11 5.46
CA ILE A 11 -0.06 -7.45 5.88
C ILE A 11 -0.88 -8.53 5.19
N ALA A 12 -2.22 -8.41 5.19
CA ALA A 12 -3.09 -9.39 4.55
C ALA A 12 -2.81 -9.51 3.04
N ASN A 13 -2.68 -8.38 2.34
CA ASN A 13 -2.36 -8.36 0.91
C ASN A 13 -0.98 -8.98 0.62
N GLY A 14 0.03 -8.59 1.39
CA GLY A 14 1.39 -9.15 1.26
C GLY A 14 1.43 -10.66 1.51
N LEU A 15 0.74 -11.15 2.54
CA LEU A 15 0.64 -12.57 2.82
C LEU A 15 -0.08 -13.34 1.70
N PHE A 16 -1.13 -12.76 1.10
CA PHE A 16 -1.82 -13.38 -0.03
C PHE A 16 -0.90 -13.51 -1.25
N MET A 17 -0.17 -12.45 -1.60
CA MET A 17 0.83 -12.48 -2.67
C MET A 17 1.94 -13.52 -2.42
N LEU A 18 2.39 -13.67 -1.17
CA LEU A 18 3.42 -14.64 -0.81
C LEU A 18 2.94 -16.09 -0.90
N ALA A 19 1.77 -16.37 -0.34
CA ALA A 19 1.23 -17.72 -0.23
C ALA A 19 0.68 -18.22 -1.58
N ARG A 20 -0.02 -17.36 -2.33
CA ARG A 20 -0.80 -17.73 -3.52
C ARG A 20 -0.70 -16.65 -4.61
N PRO A 21 0.51 -16.40 -5.18
CA PRO A 21 0.74 -15.27 -6.09
C PRO A 21 -0.13 -15.31 -7.36
N LEU A 22 -0.35 -16.49 -7.95
CA LEU A 22 -1.15 -16.61 -9.17
C LEU A 22 -2.65 -16.44 -8.88
N ASP A 23 -3.12 -16.88 -7.71
CA ASP A 23 -4.49 -16.64 -7.28
C ASP A 23 -4.70 -15.16 -6.98
N TRP A 24 -3.71 -14.48 -6.36
CA TRP A 24 -3.73 -13.04 -6.17
C TRP A 24 -3.81 -12.29 -7.52
N TYR A 25 -3.01 -12.72 -8.50
CA TYR A 25 -2.99 -12.13 -9.84
C TYR A 25 -4.35 -12.17 -10.54
N VAL A 26 -5.11 -13.27 -10.43
CA VAL A 26 -6.45 -13.36 -11.01
C VAL A 26 -7.55 -12.78 -10.11
N PHE A 27 -7.29 -12.67 -8.80
CA PHE A 27 -8.22 -12.06 -7.85
C PHE A 27 -8.35 -10.55 -8.05
N VAL A 28 -7.27 -9.87 -8.46
CA VAL A 28 -7.26 -8.43 -8.74
C VAL A 28 -7.48 -8.21 -10.26
N PRO A 29 -8.71 -7.86 -10.71
CA PRO A 29 -9.08 -7.93 -12.14
C PRO A 29 -8.34 -6.95 -13.05
N THR A 30 -7.76 -5.91 -12.47
CA THR A 30 -6.93 -4.92 -13.18
C THR A 30 -5.53 -5.46 -13.45
N VAL A 31 -4.97 -6.28 -12.57
CA VAL A 31 -3.58 -6.78 -12.67
C VAL A 31 -3.43 -7.71 -13.88
N VAL A 32 -4.45 -8.50 -14.23
CA VAL A 32 -4.39 -9.37 -15.42
C VAL A 32 -4.20 -8.60 -16.73
N THR A 33 -4.53 -7.29 -16.74
CA THR A 33 -4.37 -6.42 -17.92
C THR A 33 -2.93 -5.92 -18.11
N THR A 34 -2.05 -6.16 -17.14
CA THR A 34 -0.64 -5.68 -17.12
C THR A 34 0.36 -6.61 -17.81
N GLY A 35 -0.10 -7.75 -18.35
CA GLY A 35 0.73 -8.76 -19.00
C GLY A 35 0.87 -10.05 -18.19
N PRO A 36 1.62 -11.06 -18.70
CA PRO A 36 1.71 -12.39 -18.09
C PRO A 36 2.27 -12.34 -16.65
N PRO A 37 1.79 -13.21 -15.75
CA PRO A 37 2.23 -13.19 -14.36
C PRO A 37 3.66 -13.69 -14.20
N ASN A 38 4.42 -13.04 -13.31
CA ASN A 38 5.66 -13.56 -12.77
C ASN A 38 5.51 -13.79 -11.27
N ALA A 39 5.49 -15.06 -10.86
CA ALA A 39 5.25 -15.45 -9.48
C ALA A 39 6.37 -15.04 -8.51
N HIS A 40 7.59 -14.81 -8.99
CA HIS A 40 8.68 -14.26 -8.17
C HIS A 40 8.44 -12.78 -7.93
N PHE A 41 8.18 -12.01 -9.01
CA PHE A 41 7.91 -10.58 -8.93
C PHE A 41 6.71 -10.24 -8.05
N ILE A 42 5.62 -11.01 -8.14
CA ILE A 42 4.45 -10.84 -7.26
C ILE A 42 4.84 -11.01 -5.78
N ARG A 43 5.75 -11.94 -5.47
CA ARG A 43 6.22 -12.15 -4.08
C ARG A 43 7.13 -11.01 -3.62
N ASP A 44 7.92 -10.42 -4.50
CA ASP A 44 8.73 -9.24 -4.16
C ASP A 44 7.84 -8.06 -3.79
N ILE A 45 6.75 -7.84 -4.55
CA ILE A 45 5.70 -6.85 -4.20
C ILE A 45 5.05 -7.24 -2.85
N GLY A 46 4.78 -8.52 -2.64
CA GLY A 46 4.25 -9.06 -1.40
C GLY A 46 5.14 -8.77 -0.18
N LEU A 47 6.46 -8.91 -0.32
CA LEU A 47 7.43 -8.55 0.72
C LEU A 47 7.43 -7.04 1.00
N ALA A 48 7.27 -6.20 -0.03
CA ALA A 48 7.17 -4.76 0.15
C ALA A 48 5.91 -4.36 0.93
N TYR A 49 4.73 -4.90 0.56
CA TYR A 49 3.49 -4.70 1.31
C TYR A 49 3.59 -5.23 2.75
N LEU A 50 4.13 -6.44 2.95
CA LEU A 50 4.30 -7.03 4.27
C LEU A 50 5.24 -6.19 5.14
N GLY A 51 6.39 -5.78 4.60
CA GLY A 51 7.36 -4.93 5.28
C GLY A 51 6.76 -3.58 5.70
N SER A 52 6.10 -2.89 4.76
CA SER A 52 5.34 -1.66 5.05
C SER A 52 4.31 -1.89 6.15
N GLY A 53 3.51 -2.96 6.04
CA GLY A 53 2.47 -3.30 7.00
C GLY A 53 3.00 -3.59 8.41
N LEU A 54 4.11 -4.32 8.54
CA LEU A 54 4.75 -4.60 9.83
C LEU A 54 5.32 -3.34 10.49
N ILE A 55 5.93 -2.44 9.71
CA ILE A 55 6.41 -1.14 10.22
C ILE A 55 5.24 -0.28 10.69
N LEU A 56 4.13 -0.26 9.92
CA LEU A 56 2.91 0.46 10.28
C LEU A 56 2.25 -0.14 11.53
N LEU A 57 2.26 -1.47 11.68
CA LEU A 57 1.75 -2.14 12.89
C LEU A 57 2.56 -1.74 14.12
N TYR A 58 3.89 -1.72 14.01
CA TYR A 58 4.78 -1.22 15.05
C TYR A 58 4.47 0.24 15.40
N ALA A 59 4.27 1.09 14.40
CA ALA A 59 3.92 2.50 14.62
C ALA A 59 2.54 2.67 15.27
N ALA A 60 1.56 1.85 14.89
CA ALA A 60 0.18 1.90 15.39
C ALA A 60 0.08 1.68 16.90
N ALA A 61 0.99 0.90 17.50
CA ALA A 61 1.01 0.64 18.94
C ALA A 61 1.42 1.87 19.79
N ASN A 62 2.18 2.82 19.23
CA ASN A 62 2.41 4.12 19.86
C ASN A 62 2.69 5.21 18.82
N PRO A 63 1.63 5.75 18.17
CA PRO A 63 1.79 6.63 17.01
C PRO A 63 2.53 7.93 17.34
N ILE A 64 2.42 8.41 18.58
CA ILE A 64 3.10 9.62 19.06
C ILE A 64 4.62 9.40 19.09
N ARG A 65 5.08 8.32 19.72
CA ARG A 65 6.54 8.07 19.82
C ARG A 65 7.13 7.50 18.53
N ARG A 66 6.30 6.88 17.67
CA ARG A 66 6.74 6.09 16.51
C ARG A 66 6.30 6.68 15.16
N TRP A 67 5.96 7.97 15.11
CA TRP A 67 5.51 8.62 13.88
C TRP A 67 6.52 8.52 12.73
N ARG A 68 7.83 8.54 13.04
CA ARG A 68 8.89 8.35 12.03
C ARG A 68 8.85 6.95 11.40
N ALA A 69 8.51 5.93 12.19
CA ALA A 69 8.27 4.60 11.65
C ALA A 69 7.05 4.58 10.74
N ALA A 70 5.97 5.29 11.08
CA ALA A 70 4.83 5.42 10.17
C ALA A 70 5.21 6.10 8.83
N LEU A 71 6.09 7.10 8.86
CA LEU A 71 6.61 7.73 7.65
C LEU A 71 7.40 6.73 6.79
N VAL A 72 8.31 5.96 7.38
CA VAL A 72 9.08 4.92 6.67
C VAL A 72 8.17 3.81 6.14
N GLY A 73 7.22 3.32 6.95
CA GLY A 73 6.28 2.28 6.55
C GLY A 73 5.33 2.73 5.42
N GLY A 74 5.03 4.03 5.36
CA GLY A 74 4.23 4.64 4.29
C GLY A 74 4.99 4.98 3.01
N LEU A 75 6.33 4.94 3.01
CA LEU A 75 7.14 5.45 1.89
C LEU A 75 6.91 4.65 0.61
N TRP A 76 7.10 3.33 0.66
CA TRP A 76 6.89 2.47 -0.52
C TRP A 76 5.46 2.54 -1.02
N LEU A 77 4.48 2.52 -0.10
CA LEU A 77 3.04 2.65 -0.44
C LEU A 77 2.77 3.96 -1.19
N THR A 78 3.39 5.06 -0.77
CA THR A 78 3.23 6.38 -1.40
C THR A 78 3.88 6.40 -2.78
N LEU A 79 5.11 5.92 -2.90
CA LEU A 79 5.82 5.86 -4.18
C LEU A 79 5.10 4.95 -5.18
N HIS A 80 4.57 3.81 -4.72
CA HIS A 80 3.76 2.92 -5.52
C HIS A 80 2.46 3.60 -5.97
N GLY A 81 1.72 4.27 -5.08
CA GLY A 81 0.54 5.04 -5.48
C GLY A 81 0.84 6.16 -6.49
N LEU A 82 1.99 6.83 -6.37
CA LEU A 82 2.45 7.83 -7.34
C LEU A 82 2.77 7.22 -8.71
N LEU A 83 3.27 5.99 -8.76
CA LEU A 83 3.48 5.26 -10.02
C LEU A 83 2.16 5.06 -10.76
N HIS A 84 1.10 4.64 -10.06
CA HIS A 84 -0.25 4.49 -10.65
C HIS A 84 -0.81 5.81 -11.19
N ILE A 85 -0.56 6.93 -10.49
CA ILE A 85 -0.93 8.27 -10.99
C ILE A 85 -0.17 8.60 -12.27
N TYR A 86 1.13 8.31 -12.30
CA TYR A 86 1.97 8.51 -13.48
C TYR A 86 1.49 7.68 -14.67
N GLU A 87 1.12 6.42 -14.48
CA GLU A 87 0.65 5.54 -15.56
C GLU A 87 -0.61 6.09 -16.24
N VAL A 88 -1.54 6.65 -15.48
CA VAL A 88 -2.72 7.35 -16.05
C VAL A 88 -2.30 8.60 -16.80
N ALA A 89 -1.44 9.43 -16.18
CA ALA A 89 -0.98 10.68 -16.78
C ALA A 89 -0.19 10.46 -18.08
N ALA A 90 0.55 9.36 -18.18
CA ALA A 90 1.31 8.96 -19.35
C ALA A 90 0.49 8.19 -20.40
N GLY A 91 -0.78 7.86 -20.11
CA GLY A 91 -1.65 7.10 -21.01
C GLY A 91 -1.32 5.60 -21.09
N ILE A 92 -0.59 5.06 -20.11
CA ILE A 92 -0.24 3.63 -20.01
C ILE A 92 -1.46 2.82 -19.58
N CYS A 93 -2.24 3.33 -18.63
CA CYS A 93 -3.50 2.71 -18.19
C CYS A 93 -4.68 3.69 -18.29
N GLY A 94 -5.86 3.15 -18.57
CA GLY A 94 -7.07 3.96 -18.68
C GLY A 94 -7.57 4.44 -17.31
N PRO A 95 -8.28 5.59 -17.22
CA PRO A 95 -8.79 6.12 -15.95
C PRO A 95 -9.66 5.14 -15.14
N ALA A 96 -10.35 4.23 -15.82
CA ALA A 96 -11.17 3.20 -15.16
C ALA A 96 -10.34 2.18 -14.36
N ILE A 97 -9.15 1.80 -14.86
CA ILE A 97 -8.23 0.88 -14.17
C ILE A 97 -7.72 1.53 -12.90
N PHE A 98 -7.31 2.81 -12.99
CA PHE A 98 -6.87 3.58 -11.83
C PHE A 98 -7.91 3.62 -10.71
N TRP A 99 -9.19 3.87 -11.03
CA TRP A 99 -10.23 3.92 -10.00
C TRP A 99 -10.51 2.55 -9.37
N ALA A 100 -10.35 1.47 -10.13
CA ALA A 100 -10.45 0.12 -9.60
C ALA A 100 -9.28 -0.23 -8.65
N ASP A 101 -8.07 0.26 -8.95
CA ASP A 101 -6.87 0.04 -8.13
C ASP A 101 -6.74 0.99 -6.93
N ALA A 102 -7.35 2.18 -7.03
CA ALA A 102 -7.22 3.26 -6.07
C ALA A 102 -7.42 2.85 -4.59
N PRO A 103 -8.38 1.99 -4.20
CA PRO A 103 -8.51 1.58 -2.80
C PRO A 103 -7.23 0.94 -2.23
N ALA A 104 -6.53 0.13 -3.02
CA ALA A 104 -5.35 -0.62 -2.58
C ALA A 104 -4.02 0.17 -2.79
N VAL A 105 -3.96 1.04 -3.79
CA VAL A 105 -2.72 1.76 -4.14
C VAL A 105 -2.71 3.22 -3.66
N ILE A 106 -3.86 3.88 -3.56
CA ILE A 106 -4.01 5.26 -3.05
C ILE A 106 -4.56 5.27 -1.63
N GLY A 107 -5.52 4.40 -1.32
CA GLY A 107 -6.15 4.34 0.00
C GLY A 107 -5.15 4.07 1.12
N GLN A 108 -4.20 3.15 0.89
CA GLN A 108 -3.17 2.77 1.86
C GLN A 108 -2.27 3.96 2.26
N PRO A 109 -1.57 4.65 1.34
CA PRO A 109 -0.78 5.81 1.70
C PRO A 109 -1.64 6.97 2.22
N ALA A 110 -2.88 7.15 1.74
CA ALA A 110 -3.78 8.19 2.24
C ALA A 110 -4.12 8.01 3.73
N LEU A 111 -4.36 6.78 4.18
CA LEU A 111 -4.58 6.48 5.61
C LEU A 111 -3.36 6.86 6.47
N VAL A 112 -2.15 6.60 5.97
CA VAL A 112 -0.90 6.93 6.68
C VAL A 112 -0.70 8.44 6.74
N ILE A 113 -0.86 9.14 5.61
CA ILE A 113 -0.72 10.60 5.53
C ILE A 113 -1.75 11.28 6.43
N ALA A 114 -3.02 10.86 6.39
CA ALA A 114 -4.06 11.40 7.26
C ALA A 114 -3.75 11.18 8.74
N ALA A 115 -3.24 10.00 9.11
CA ALA A 115 -2.84 9.73 10.50
C ALA A 115 -1.73 10.68 10.96
N LEU A 116 -0.69 10.88 10.15
CA LEU A 116 0.42 11.78 10.45
C LEU A 116 -0.06 13.23 10.53
N ALA A 117 -0.85 13.69 9.55
CA ALA A 117 -1.42 15.04 9.53
C ALA A 117 -2.22 15.34 10.81
N ILE A 118 -3.04 14.39 11.27
CA ILE A 118 -3.80 14.52 12.53
C ILE A 118 -2.86 14.61 13.75
N LEU A 119 -1.77 13.85 13.78
CA LEU A 119 -0.80 13.89 14.88
C LEU A 119 -0.10 15.27 14.96
N PHE A 120 0.35 15.78 13.83
CA PHE A 120 0.98 17.10 13.73
C PHE A 120 -0.01 18.23 14.04
N ALA A 121 -1.22 18.19 13.49
CA ALA A 121 -2.26 19.21 13.74
C ALA A 121 -2.64 19.29 15.23
N ARG A 122 -2.57 18.17 15.95
CA ARG A 122 -2.82 18.09 17.40
C ARG A 122 -1.60 18.44 18.26
N LYS A 123 -0.47 18.85 17.66
CA LYS A 123 0.82 19.11 18.32
C LYS A 123 1.27 17.95 19.22
N ARG A 124 1.00 16.72 18.80
CA ARG A 124 1.37 15.52 19.55
C ARG A 124 2.78 15.03 19.22
N VAL A 125 3.36 15.54 18.13
CA VAL A 125 4.68 15.23 17.59
C VAL A 125 5.30 16.48 16.99
#